data_AF-A0A2G2QHF3-F1
#
_entry.id   AF-A0A2G2QHF3-F1
#
_cell.length_a   1.000
_cell.length_b   1.000
_cell.length_c   1.000
_cell.angle_alpha   90.00
_cell.angle_beta   90.00
_cell.angle_gamma   90.00
#
_symmetry.space_group_name_H-M   'P 1'
#
loop_
_entity.id
_entity.type
_entity.pdbx_description
1 polymer ?
#
loop_
_entity_poly.entity_id
_entity_poly.type
_entity_poly.pdbx_seq_one_letter_code
_entity_poly.pdbx_strand_id
1 'polypeptide(L)' 'MLVENPFLCRERIELQLPVRIHHFQNHLIVYKQLGDGIGIIRILHESVDIEGHLE' A
#
# COMPACT_ATOMS: atom_id res chain seq x y z
N MET A 1 3.81 -6.72 11.93
CA MET A 1 3.68 -5.25 11.93
C MET A 1 2.46 -4.73 11.16
N LEU A 2 2.33 -4.89 9.83
CA LEU A 2 1.20 -4.26 9.11
C LEU A 2 -0.18 -4.77 9.53
N VAL A 3 -0.33 -6.05 9.87
CA VAL A 3 -1.60 -6.57 10.43
C VAL A 3 -1.86 -6.05 11.85
N GLU A 4 -0.81 -5.84 12.64
CA GLU A 4 -0.92 -5.37 14.03
C GLU A 4 -1.24 -3.88 14.11
N ASN A 5 -0.80 -3.10 13.13
CA ASN A 5 -1.14 -1.69 12.99
C ASN A 5 -1.38 -1.32 11.51
N PRO A 6 -2.56 -1.65 10.95
CA PRO A 6 -2.83 -1.44 9.53
C PRO A 6 -2.99 0.03 9.14
N PHE A 7 -3.23 0.91 10.11
CA PHE A 7 -3.40 2.34 9.90
C PHE A 7 -2.08 3.13 9.97
N LEU A 8 -0.93 2.43 10.10
CA LEU A 8 0.41 3.01 10.16
C LEU A 8 0.69 3.97 8.98
N CYS A 9 0.23 3.62 7.79
CA CYS A 9 0.35 4.46 6.59
C CYS A 9 -0.99 5.12 6.29
N ARG A 10 -0.97 6.41 5.92
CA ARG A 10 -2.18 7.15 5.48
C ARG A 10 -2.78 6.47 4.26
N GLU A 11 -4.11 6.41 4.22
CA GLU A 11 -4.83 6.03 3.00
C GLU A 11 -4.80 7.17 1.98
N ARG A 12 -4.35 6.85 0.77
CA ARG A 12 -4.24 7.78 -0.35
C ARG A 12 -5.55 7.78 -1.13
N ILE A 13 -6.51 8.55 -0.63
CA ILE A 13 -7.84 8.71 -1.23
C ILE A 13 -7.82 9.47 -2.55
N GLU A 14 -6.68 10.10 -2.87
CA GLU A 14 -6.42 10.77 -4.14
C GLU A 14 -6.27 9.80 -5.33
N LEU A 15 -6.04 8.51 -5.07
CA LEU A 15 -5.93 7.47 -6.11
C LEU A 15 -7.31 6.90 -6.48
N GLN A 16 -7.49 6.45 -7.73
CA GLN A 16 -8.75 5.83 -8.17
C GLN A 16 -9.15 4.65 -7.29
N LEU A 17 -8.16 3.88 -6.83
CA LEU A 17 -8.33 2.87 -5.79
C LEU A 17 -7.66 3.39 -4.50
N PRO A 18 -8.42 3.85 -3.49
CA PRO A 18 -7.84 4.35 -2.24
C PRO A 18 -7.01 3.27 -1.56
N VAL A 19 -5.69 3.44 -1.46
CA VAL A 19 -4.80 2.40 -0.90
C VAL A 19 -3.82 2.99 0.09
N ARG A 20 -3.22 2.13 0.91
CA ARG A 20 -2.11 2.45 1.78
C ARG A 20 -0.83 1.88 1.16
N ILE A 21 0.27 2.63 1.27
CA ILE A 21 1.57 2.25 0.71
C ILE A 21 2.57 2.21 1.85
N HIS A 22 3.16 1.05 2.08
CA HIS A 22 4.22 0.86 3.06
C HIS A 22 5.55 0.56 2.36
N HIS A 23 6.58 1.36 2.64
CA HIS A 23 7.93 1.09 2.18
C HIS A 23 8.57 0.03 3.09
N PHE A 24 9.10 -1.02 2.49
CA PHE A 24 9.83 -2.08 3.17
C PHE A 24 11.04 -2.51 2.35
N GLN A 25 12.24 -2.09 2.81
CA GLN A 25 13.48 -2.23 2.02
C GLN A 25 13.27 -1.63 0.62
N ASN A 26 13.70 -2.32 -0.43
CA ASN A 26 13.56 -1.87 -1.82
C ASN A 26 12.17 -2.17 -2.42
N HIS A 27 11.18 -2.47 -1.57
CA HIS A 27 9.83 -2.82 -2.00
C HIS A 27 8.78 -1.87 -1.44
N LEU A 28 7.70 -1.74 -2.19
CA LEU A 28 6.51 -0.99 -1.86
C LEU A 28 5.36 -1.97 -1.74
N ILE A 29 4.76 -2.01 -0.57
CA ILE A 29 3.62 -2.87 -0.28
C ILE A 29 2.37 -2.00 -0.38
N VAL A 30 1.56 -2.25 -1.41
CA VAL A 30 0.27 -1.59 -1.61
C VAL A 30 -0.81 -2.47 -1.01
N TYR A 31 -1.55 -1.93 -0.04
CA TYR A 31 -2.51 -2.70 0.74
C TYR A 31 -3.76 -1.90 1.11
N LYS A 32 -4.80 -2.62 1.53
CA LYS A 32 -6.04 -2.09 2.13
C LYS A 32 -6.32 -2.77 3.46
N GLN A 33 -7.00 -2.06 4.36
CA GLN A 33 -7.64 -2.70 5.51
C GLN A 33 -8.88 -3.45 5.04
N LEU A 34 -9.02 -4.71 5.45
CA LEU A 34 -10.16 -5.57 5.15
C LEU A 34 -10.59 -6.30 6.43
N GLY A 35 -11.69 -5.83 7.04
CA GLY A 35 -12.18 -6.40 8.30
C GLY A 35 -11.09 -6.38 9.38
N ASP A 36 -10.74 -7.56 9.90
CA ASP A 36 -9.74 -7.75 10.95
C ASP A 36 -8.31 -7.93 10.42
N GLY A 37 -8.10 -7.78 9.11
CA GLY A 37 -6.79 -7.98 8.48
C GLY A 37 -6.49 -6.97 7.37
N ILE A 38 -5.43 -7.26 6.61
CA ILE A 38 -5.06 -6.47 5.43
C ILE A 38 -5.11 -7.32 4.17
N GLY A 39 -5.56 -6.71 3.08
CA GLY A 39 -5.41 -7.27 1.74
C GLY A 39 -4.19 -6.65 1.06
N ILE A 40 -3.23 -7.49 0.68
CA ILE A 40 -2.11 -7.05 -0.17
C ILE A 40 -2.62 -7.01 -1.62
N ILE A 41 -2.55 -5.83 -2.23
CA ILE A 41 -3.03 -5.59 -3.59
C ILE A 41 -1.89 -5.75 -4.58
N ARG A 42 -0.72 -5.15 -4.27
CA ARG A 42 0.50 -5.27 -5.07
C ARG A 42 1.74 -5.17 -4.19
N ILE A 43 2.83 -5.74 -4.71
CA ILE A 43 4.19 -5.50 -4.24
C ILE A 43 4.98 -4.99 -5.44
N LEU A 44 5.56 -3.80 -5.33
CA LEU A 44 6.36 -3.17 -6.37
C LEU A 44 7.80 -3.05 -5.89
N HIS A 45 8.77 -3.06 -6.80
CA HIS A 45 10.12 -2.62 -6.50
C HIS A 45 10.15 -1.08 -6.52
N GLU A 46 10.93 -0.45 -5.63
CA GLU A 46 10.98 1.02 -5.49
C GLU A 46 11.47 1.75 -6.74
N SER A 47 12.18 1.06 -7.62
CA SER A 47 12.67 1.61 -8.90
C SER A 47 11.59 1.72 -9.97
N VAL A 48 10.40 1.17 -9.74
CA VAL A 48 9.26 1.31 -10.65
C VAL A 48 8.59 2.64 -10.39
N ASP A 49 8.29 3.41 -11.45
CA ASP A 49 7.50 4.62 -11.34
C ASP A 49 6.10 4.28 -10.79
N ILE A 50 5.89 4.67 -9.53
CA ILE A 50 4.72 4.35 -8.71
C ILE A 50 3.52 5.16 -9.19
N GLU A 51 3.74 6.41 -9.62
CA GLU A 51 2.67 7.31 -10.03
C GLU A 51 1.99 6.76 -11.28
N GLY A 52 2.74 6.35 -12.30
CA GLY A 52 2.18 5.75 -13.51
C GLY A 52 1.57 4.35 -13.35
N HIS A 53 1.77 3.67 -12.21
CA HIS A 53 1.25 2.31 -11.96
C HIS A 53 0.03 2.27 -11.03
N LEU A 54 -0.31 3.40 -10.40
CA LEU A 54 -1.43 3.52 -9.46
C LEU A 54 -2.58 4.40 -10.00
N GLU A 55 -2.48 4.89 -11.25
CA GLU A 55 -3.57 5.54 -11.99
C GLU A 55 -4.73 4.60 -12.33
#